data_AF-A0A5S3WNY6-F1
#
_entry.id   AF-A0A5S3WNY6-F1
#
_cell.length_a   1.000
_cell.length_b   1.000
_cell.length_c   1.000
_cell.angle_alpha   90.00
_cell.angle_beta   90.00
_cell.angle_gamma   90.00
#
_symmetry.space_group_name_H-M   'P 1'
#
loop_
_entity.id
_entity.type
_entity.pdbx_description
1 polymer ?
#
loop_
_entity_poly.entity_id
_entity_poly.type
_entity_poly.pdbx_seq_one_letter_code
_entity_poly.pdbx_strand_id
1 'polypeptide(L)'
;MSNKGIYVTNKRPNSPSRNRLKRRFYRQGPDYRFGDQASFDEIKTTFGFKTITLGAWVDKQEQHIAANLVYDALADLTQILSIPPVAIGLRGTLNLAFGSGGQAGVQAHYDSNQRTLALAKNAGGGALAHEWWHAFDHYIAKHMFNKVRAHDFASALWLTHTPNLTHPLNQQLDALFRLLLLDSQGLEPSDYFKHAALLDKARAAQYYARPQELTARAFEWVIANDIHIRNAFLVDDVLGSELERLGGFPDETIAAETCLATSSYFQMLGAALYRQMQ
;
A
#
# COMPACT_ATOMS: atom_id res chain seq x y z
N MET A 1 2.01 -22.31 -1.53
CA MET A 1 2.08 -22.15 -0.06
C MET A 1 1.96 -20.67 0.25
N SER A 2 0.76 -20.24 0.68
CA SER A 2 0.43 -18.83 0.94
C SER A 2 1.10 -18.39 2.25
N ASN A 3 2.27 -17.78 2.16
CA ASN A 3 2.99 -17.28 3.33
C ASN A 3 2.46 -15.87 3.64
N LYS A 4 1.62 -15.77 4.69
CA LYS A 4 0.97 -14.54 5.15
C LYS A 4 2.03 -13.48 5.46
N GLY A 5 1.97 -12.32 4.81
CA GLY A 5 2.69 -11.12 5.23
C GLY A 5 2.14 -10.69 6.58
N ILE A 6 2.89 -10.96 7.65
CA ILE A 6 2.52 -10.56 9.00
C ILE A 6 3.39 -9.37 9.36
N TYR A 7 2.79 -8.18 9.37
CA TYR A 7 3.35 -7.01 10.03
C TYR A 7 3.50 -7.23 11.53
N VAL A 8 4.66 -7.76 11.95
CA VAL A 8 5.00 -7.92 13.36
C VAL A 8 5.74 -6.66 13.84
N THR A 9 5.05 -5.79 14.57
CA THR A 9 5.69 -4.71 15.34
C THR A 9 6.21 -5.25 16.68
N ASN A 10 7.42 -4.86 17.08
CA ASN A 10 8.04 -5.24 18.36
C ASN A 10 7.16 -4.87 19.58
N LYS A 11 7.03 -5.82 20.52
CA LYS A 11 6.19 -5.70 21.73
C LYS A 11 6.67 -4.58 22.67
N ARG A 12 5.77 -3.66 23.02
CA ARG A 12 5.82 -2.92 24.30
C ARG A 12 5.00 -3.68 25.36
N PRO A 13 5.35 -3.61 26.66
CA PRO A 13 4.73 -4.45 27.68
C PRO A 13 3.26 -4.08 27.93
N ASN A 14 2.49 -5.11 28.32
CA ASN A 14 1.06 -5.15 28.60
C ASN A 14 0.46 -3.81 29.11
N SER A 15 -0.41 -3.22 28.29
CA SER A 15 -1.43 -2.27 28.74
C SER A 15 -2.79 -2.86 28.35
N PRO A 16 -3.84 -2.76 29.20
CA PRO A 16 -5.13 -3.40 28.95
C PRO A 16 -5.71 -2.94 27.61
N SER A 17 -6.44 -3.82 26.92
CA SER A 17 -6.96 -3.65 25.56
C SER A 17 -7.76 -2.36 25.38
N ARG A 18 -7.08 -1.25 25.14
CA ARG A 18 -7.66 0.04 24.76
C ARG A 18 -8.06 -0.10 23.30
N ASN A 19 -9.35 0.13 22.99
CA ASN A 19 -9.82 0.18 21.61
C ASN A 19 -8.94 1.17 20.83
N ARG A 20 -8.14 0.67 19.89
CA ARG A 20 -7.15 1.46 19.14
C ARG A 20 -7.80 2.36 18.09
N LEU A 21 -9.05 2.13 17.69
CA LEU A 21 -9.84 3.07 16.87
C LEU A 21 -10.11 4.37 17.63
N LYS A 22 -10.11 4.32 18.98
CA LYS A 22 -10.24 5.50 19.84
C LYS A 22 -8.90 6.21 20.09
N ARG A 23 -7.77 5.68 19.57
CA ARG A 23 -6.52 6.44 19.48
C ARG A 23 -6.74 7.53 18.43
N ARG A 24 -6.46 8.79 18.76
CA ARG A 24 -6.48 9.87 17.75
C ARG A 24 -5.42 9.56 16.70
N PHE A 25 -5.84 9.17 15.50
CA PHE A 25 -4.98 9.20 14.32
C PHE A 25 -4.80 10.65 13.93
N TYR A 26 -3.55 11.11 13.82
CA TYR A 26 -3.31 12.44 13.30
C TYR A 26 -3.59 12.44 11.79
N ARG A 27 -4.23 13.49 11.31
CA ARG A 27 -4.47 13.72 9.89
C ARG A 27 -4.33 15.20 9.58
N GLN A 28 -3.63 15.49 8.50
CA GLN A 28 -3.53 16.79 7.84
C GLN A 28 -3.84 16.56 6.36
N GLY A 29 -4.77 17.32 5.81
CA GLY A 29 -5.21 17.21 4.42
C GLY A 29 -6.56 17.89 4.22
N PRO A 30 -7.07 17.97 2.98
CA PRO A 30 -8.40 18.51 2.69
C PRO A 30 -9.51 17.79 3.47
N ASP A 31 -10.59 18.51 3.78
CA ASP A 31 -11.82 17.87 4.27
C ASP A 31 -12.65 17.41 3.07
N TYR A 32 -12.66 16.11 2.81
CA TYR A 32 -13.41 15.52 1.71
C TYR A 32 -14.86 15.19 2.08
N ARG A 33 -15.15 15.13 3.38
CA ARG A 33 -16.49 14.79 3.90
C ARG A 33 -17.32 16.02 4.21
N PHE A 34 -16.69 17.20 4.33
CA PHE A 34 -17.36 18.47 4.63
C PHE A 34 -18.23 18.40 5.90
N GLY A 35 -17.76 17.65 6.90
CA GLY A 35 -18.48 17.39 8.15
C GLY A 35 -19.42 16.18 8.15
N ASP A 36 -19.69 15.56 6.99
CA ASP A 36 -20.57 14.40 6.90
C ASP A 36 -19.93 13.10 7.41
N GLN A 37 -20.78 12.13 7.77
CA GLN A 37 -20.36 10.78 8.15
C GLN A 37 -20.31 9.90 6.92
N ALA A 38 -19.15 9.33 6.64
CA ALA A 38 -19.00 8.35 5.59
C ALA A 38 -19.65 7.00 5.97
N SER A 39 -20.10 6.27 4.97
CA SER A 39 -20.55 4.89 5.11
C SER A 39 -19.68 3.92 4.29
N PHE A 40 -19.69 2.64 4.63
CA PHE A 40 -18.98 1.64 3.81
C PHE A 40 -19.58 1.46 2.42
N ASP A 41 -20.89 1.71 2.24
CA ASP A 41 -21.50 1.69 0.91
C ASP A 41 -21.03 2.85 0.04
N GLU A 42 -20.85 4.03 0.65
CA GLU A 42 -20.23 5.18 0.00
C GLU A 42 -18.78 4.91 -0.36
N ILE A 43 -17.97 4.38 0.58
CA ILE A 43 -16.57 3.97 0.31
C ILE A 43 -16.51 3.02 -0.89
N LYS A 44 -17.39 2.01 -0.93
CA LYS A 44 -17.42 1.04 -2.04
C LYS A 44 -17.64 1.75 -3.38
N THR A 45 -18.61 2.65 -3.42
CA THR A 45 -19.04 3.34 -4.65
C THR A 45 -18.00 4.36 -5.09
N THR A 46 -17.54 5.23 -4.18
CA THR A 46 -16.58 6.31 -4.45
C THR A 46 -15.22 5.76 -4.90
N PHE A 47 -14.70 4.74 -4.22
CA PHE A 47 -13.36 4.20 -4.50
C PHE A 47 -13.37 2.98 -5.44
N GLY A 48 -14.54 2.57 -5.94
CA GLY A 48 -14.66 1.54 -6.97
C GLY A 48 -14.35 0.11 -6.50
N PHE A 49 -14.55 -0.21 -5.22
CA PHE A 49 -14.36 -1.59 -4.73
C PHE A 49 -15.43 -2.53 -5.29
N LYS A 50 -15.02 -3.77 -5.59
CA LYS A 50 -15.94 -4.82 -6.03
C LYS A 50 -16.94 -5.19 -4.94
N THR A 51 -16.43 -5.51 -3.77
CA THR A 51 -17.22 -5.80 -2.56
C THR A 51 -16.55 -5.19 -1.34
N ILE A 52 -17.36 -4.85 -0.34
CA ILE A 52 -16.89 -4.53 1.01
C ILE A 52 -17.58 -5.48 1.97
N THR A 53 -16.80 -6.25 2.72
CA THR A 53 -17.30 -7.18 3.74
C THR A 53 -16.99 -6.63 5.12
N LEU A 54 -18.01 -6.54 5.96
CA LEU A 54 -17.86 -6.07 7.34
C LEU A 54 -17.92 -7.27 8.30
N GLY A 55 -16.96 -7.34 9.22
CA GLY A 55 -17.02 -8.28 10.33
C GLY A 55 -18.14 -7.95 11.32
N ALA A 56 -18.38 -8.80 12.33
CA ALA A 56 -19.44 -8.58 13.31
C ALA A 56 -19.19 -7.32 14.14
N TRP A 57 -20.03 -6.29 14.05
CA TRP A 57 -19.92 -5.05 14.83
C TRP A 57 -20.84 -5.08 16.04
N VAL A 58 -20.32 -4.65 17.19
CA VAL A 58 -21.11 -4.51 18.43
C VAL A 58 -21.58 -3.07 18.62
N ASP A 59 -20.80 -2.09 18.13
CA ASP A 59 -21.08 -0.66 18.26
C ASP A 59 -21.12 0.03 16.88
N LYS A 60 -22.27 0.63 16.56
CA LYS A 60 -22.47 1.41 15.33
C LYS A 60 -21.59 2.66 15.28
N GLN A 61 -21.32 3.30 16.42
CA GLN A 61 -20.48 4.48 16.47
C GLN A 61 -19.03 4.13 16.11
N GLU A 62 -18.52 2.99 16.58
CA GLU A 62 -17.20 2.48 16.19
C GLU A 62 -17.12 2.14 14.70
N GLN A 63 -18.20 1.62 14.13
CA GLN A 63 -18.31 1.39 12.68
C GLN A 63 -18.26 2.70 11.88
N HIS A 64 -18.94 3.76 12.32
CA HIS A 64 -18.89 5.08 11.67
C HIS A 64 -17.50 5.73 11.77
N ILE A 65 -16.86 5.67 12.94
CA ILE A 65 -15.49 6.16 13.12
C ILE A 65 -14.54 5.45 12.14
N ALA A 66 -14.67 4.13 12.02
CA ALA A 66 -13.86 3.37 11.09
C ALA A 66 -14.14 3.72 9.62
N ALA A 67 -15.40 3.88 9.23
CA ALA A 67 -15.74 4.33 7.88
C ALA A 67 -15.12 5.69 7.57
N ASN A 68 -15.21 6.66 8.48
CA ASN A 68 -14.57 7.97 8.28
C ASN A 68 -13.05 7.86 8.10
N LEU A 69 -12.37 7.06 8.94
CA LEU A 69 -10.92 6.86 8.84
C LEU A 69 -10.52 6.22 7.50
N VAL A 70 -11.25 5.19 7.06
CA VAL A 70 -11.00 4.51 5.79
C VAL A 70 -11.28 5.46 4.62
N TYR A 71 -12.40 6.19 4.64
CA TYR A 71 -12.75 7.16 3.60
C TYR A 71 -11.67 8.23 3.47
N ASP A 72 -11.30 8.87 4.58
CA ASP A 72 -10.29 9.93 4.60
C ASP A 72 -8.93 9.43 4.12
N ALA A 73 -8.51 8.21 4.51
CA ALA A 73 -7.24 7.63 4.09
C ALA A 73 -7.21 7.26 2.60
N LEU A 74 -8.31 6.72 2.05
CA LEU A 74 -8.39 6.44 0.62
C LEU A 74 -8.48 7.72 -0.20
N ALA A 75 -9.20 8.74 0.27
CA ALA A 75 -9.24 10.04 -0.39
C ALA A 75 -7.86 10.72 -0.39
N ASP A 76 -7.14 10.69 0.74
CA ASP A 76 -5.75 11.16 0.80
C ASP A 76 -4.86 10.40 -0.19
N LEU A 77 -4.97 9.08 -0.25
CA LEU A 77 -4.23 8.28 -1.22
C LEU A 77 -4.55 8.70 -2.67
N THR A 78 -5.82 8.96 -3.00
CA THR A 78 -6.19 9.41 -4.36
C THR A 78 -5.59 10.75 -4.73
N GLN A 79 -5.51 11.67 -3.78
CA GLN A 79 -4.94 13.00 -4.01
C GLN A 79 -3.42 12.95 -4.15
N ILE A 80 -2.74 12.22 -3.27
CA ILE A 80 -1.28 12.02 -3.36
C ILE A 80 -0.92 11.40 -4.72
N LEU A 81 -1.68 10.39 -5.17
CA LEU A 81 -1.44 9.74 -6.46
C LEU A 81 -1.98 10.53 -7.66
N SER A 82 -2.78 11.58 -7.46
CA SER A 82 -3.43 12.33 -8.54
C SER A 82 -4.25 11.46 -9.50
N ILE A 83 -4.99 10.48 -8.97
CA ILE A 83 -5.85 9.57 -9.73
C ILE A 83 -7.33 9.75 -9.39
N PRO A 84 -8.27 9.41 -10.30
CA PRO A 84 -9.69 9.40 -9.97
C PRO A 84 -9.98 8.43 -8.80
N PRO A 85 -10.90 8.75 -7.88
CA PRO A 85 -11.18 7.88 -6.72
C PRO A 85 -11.48 6.43 -7.06
N VAL A 86 -12.26 6.18 -8.12
CA VAL A 86 -12.62 4.84 -8.60
C VAL A 86 -11.41 3.98 -9.04
N ALA A 87 -10.25 4.57 -9.30
CA ALA A 87 -9.04 3.85 -9.66
C ALA A 87 -8.47 3.02 -8.50
N ILE A 88 -8.74 3.41 -7.26
CA ILE A 88 -8.33 2.70 -6.04
C ILE A 88 -8.81 1.25 -6.04
N GLY A 89 -10.03 1.00 -6.52
CA GLY A 89 -10.63 -0.32 -6.61
C GLY A 89 -10.10 -1.19 -7.75
N LEU A 90 -9.08 -0.71 -8.48
CA LEU A 90 -8.37 -1.44 -9.52
C LEU A 90 -9.33 -2.01 -10.57
N ARG A 91 -10.14 -1.11 -11.15
CA ARG A 91 -11.23 -1.43 -12.10
C ARG A 91 -12.26 -2.42 -11.54
N GLY A 92 -12.67 -2.23 -10.28
CA GLY A 92 -13.69 -3.08 -9.65
C GLY A 92 -13.23 -4.52 -9.45
N THR A 93 -11.92 -4.75 -9.28
CA THR A 93 -11.37 -6.08 -9.02
C THR A 93 -10.89 -6.29 -7.59
N LEU A 94 -10.71 -5.20 -6.84
CA LEU A 94 -10.28 -5.22 -5.44
C LEU A 94 -11.50 -5.31 -4.50
N ASN A 95 -11.44 -6.21 -3.51
CA ASN A 95 -12.38 -6.27 -2.40
C ASN A 95 -11.76 -5.60 -1.15
N LEU A 96 -12.61 -5.08 -0.27
CA LEU A 96 -12.22 -4.65 1.07
C LEU A 96 -12.88 -5.56 2.11
N ALA A 97 -12.12 -6.03 3.08
CA ALA A 97 -12.65 -6.72 4.25
C ALA A 97 -12.28 -5.92 5.50
N PHE A 98 -13.28 -5.42 6.22
CA PHE A 98 -13.05 -4.59 7.39
C PHE A 98 -13.58 -5.27 8.65
N GLY A 99 -12.67 -5.55 9.58
CA GLY A 99 -12.99 -6.10 10.89
C GLY A 99 -13.38 -7.58 10.92
N SER A 100 -13.20 -8.32 9.83
CA SER A 100 -13.35 -9.77 9.76
C SER A 100 -12.00 -10.48 9.89
N GLY A 101 -11.89 -11.53 10.72
CA GLY A 101 -10.77 -12.47 10.67
C GLY A 101 -9.44 -12.03 11.33
N GLY A 102 -9.48 -11.21 12.38
CA GLY A 102 -8.27 -10.79 13.07
C GLY A 102 -7.51 -11.97 13.71
N GLN A 103 -6.38 -12.37 13.13
CA GLN A 103 -5.35 -13.12 13.85
C GLN A 103 -4.60 -12.15 14.76
N ALA A 104 -4.30 -12.56 16.00
CA ALA A 104 -3.52 -11.74 16.91
C ALA A 104 -2.16 -11.37 16.26
N GLY A 105 -1.92 -10.07 16.07
CA GLY A 105 -0.68 -9.54 15.52
C GLY A 105 -0.72 -9.10 14.05
N VAL A 106 -1.79 -9.38 13.29
CA VAL A 106 -1.94 -8.90 11.89
C VAL A 106 -2.76 -7.60 11.88
N GLN A 107 -2.14 -6.53 11.39
CA GLN A 107 -2.69 -5.17 11.39
C GLN A 107 -3.59 -4.93 10.17
N ALA A 108 -3.02 -5.15 9.00
CA ALA A 108 -3.65 -5.23 7.70
C ALA A 108 -2.95 -6.34 6.91
N HIS A 109 -3.60 -6.86 5.86
CA HIS A 109 -2.94 -7.71 4.87
C HIS A 109 -3.72 -7.74 3.55
N TYR A 110 -3.02 -7.87 2.44
CA TYR A 110 -3.59 -8.22 1.14
C TYR A 110 -3.60 -9.73 0.93
N ASP A 111 -4.76 -10.29 0.58
CA ASP A 111 -4.90 -11.69 0.15
C ASP A 111 -5.05 -11.75 -1.37
N SER A 112 -4.04 -12.27 -2.08
CA SER A 112 -4.05 -12.41 -3.53
C SER A 112 -5.05 -13.46 -4.03
N ASN A 113 -5.43 -14.45 -3.22
CA ASN A 113 -6.43 -15.46 -3.62
C ASN A 113 -7.79 -14.82 -3.85
N GLN A 114 -8.20 -13.98 -2.90
CA GLN A 114 -9.50 -13.30 -2.92
C GLN A 114 -9.42 -11.90 -3.53
N ARG A 115 -8.20 -11.38 -3.78
CA ARG A 115 -7.93 -9.97 -4.12
C ARG A 115 -8.58 -9.05 -3.10
N THR A 116 -8.29 -9.29 -1.83
CA THR A 116 -8.94 -8.63 -0.71
C THR A 116 -7.92 -7.87 0.12
N LEU A 117 -8.14 -6.58 0.28
CA LEU A 117 -7.45 -5.77 1.28
C LEU A 117 -8.19 -5.97 2.61
N ALA A 118 -7.56 -6.62 3.57
CA ALA A 118 -8.16 -6.93 4.86
C ALA A 118 -7.58 -6.03 5.96
N LEU A 119 -8.44 -5.25 6.62
CA LEU A 119 -8.09 -4.34 7.70
C LEU A 119 -8.64 -4.86 9.03
N ALA A 120 -7.79 -5.02 10.04
CA ALA A 120 -8.23 -5.44 11.37
C ALA A 120 -8.86 -4.29 12.15
N LYS A 121 -9.88 -4.60 12.97
CA LYS A 121 -10.64 -3.60 13.76
C LYS A 121 -9.74 -2.69 14.61
N ASN A 122 -8.71 -3.25 15.23
CA ASN A 122 -7.88 -2.55 16.21
C ASN A 122 -6.47 -2.22 15.70
N ALA A 123 -6.19 -2.43 14.42
CA ALA A 123 -4.82 -2.37 13.94
C ALA A 123 -4.65 -2.00 12.46
N GLY A 124 -5.70 -1.87 11.65
CA GLY A 124 -5.55 -1.53 10.23
C GLY A 124 -5.06 -0.10 9.92
N GLY A 125 -4.77 0.72 10.94
CA GLY A 125 -4.26 2.08 10.73
C GLY A 125 -2.74 2.09 10.68
N GLY A 126 -2.19 2.64 9.60
CA GLY A 126 -0.76 2.85 9.38
C GLY A 126 -0.10 1.95 8.34
N ALA A 127 -0.84 0.98 7.78
CA ALA A 127 -0.34 0.05 6.75
C ALA A 127 -1.22 0.00 5.49
N LEU A 128 -2.25 0.84 5.40
CA LEU A 128 -3.20 0.81 4.27
C LEU A 128 -2.51 1.08 2.93
N ALA A 129 -1.56 2.02 2.89
CA ALA A 129 -0.79 2.32 1.70
C ALA A 129 -0.02 1.09 1.19
N HIS A 130 0.62 0.35 2.09
CA HIS A 130 1.39 -0.84 1.74
C HIS A 130 0.51 -1.97 1.21
N GLU A 131 -0.61 -2.26 1.87
CA GLU A 131 -1.52 -3.29 1.40
C GLU A 131 -2.19 -2.92 0.08
N TRP A 132 -2.45 -1.64 -0.14
CA TRP A 132 -2.91 -1.17 -1.45
C TRP A 132 -1.83 -1.34 -2.52
N TRP A 133 -0.55 -1.11 -2.20
CA TRP A 133 0.55 -1.40 -3.13
C TRP A 133 0.61 -2.89 -3.47
N HIS A 134 0.52 -3.80 -2.50
CA HIS A 134 0.43 -5.25 -2.78
C HIS A 134 -0.72 -5.57 -3.73
N ALA A 135 -1.89 -4.95 -3.52
CA ALA A 135 -3.03 -5.11 -4.41
C ALA A 135 -2.73 -4.59 -5.83
N PHE A 136 -2.12 -3.43 -5.95
CA PHE A 136 -1.72 -2.82 -7.21
C PHE A 136 -0.67 -3.66 -7.94
N ASP A 137 0.40 -4.10 -7.26
CA ASP A 137 1.51 -4.88 -7.80
C ASP A 137 1.03 -6.26 -8.31
N HIS A 138 0.12 -6.90 -7.58
CA HIS A 138 -0.57 -8.11 -8.06
C HIS A 138 -1.49 -7.81 -9.26
N TYR A 139 -2.27 -6.72 -9.21
CA TYR A 139 -3.19 -6.36 -10.30
C TYR A 139 -2.47 -6.03 -11.60
N ILE A 140 -1.36 -5.28 -11.52
CA ILE A 140 -0.66 -4.74 -12.69
C ILE A 140 0.17 -5.81 -13.41
N ALA A 141 0.49 -6.92 -12.74
CA ALA A 141 1.23 -8.04 -13.34
C ALA A 141 0.62 -8.48 -14.68
N LYS A 142 -0.70 -8.68 -14.74
CA LYS A 142 -1.41 -9.10 -15.98
C LYS A 142 -1.41 -8.05 -17.10
N HIS A 143 -1.08 -6.80 -16.77
CA HIS A 143 -1.00 -5.69 -17.72
C HIS A 143 0.43 -5.43 -18.20
N MET A 144 1.42 -5.86 -17.41
CA MET A 144 2.84 -5.71 -17.73
C MET A 144 3.43 -6.98 -18.37
N PHE A 145 2.87 -8.17 -18.13
CA PHE A 145 3.42 -9.44 -18.63
C PHE A 145 2.36 -10.28 -19.37
N ASN A 146 2.81 -11.01 -20.41
CA ASN A 146 1.93 -11.85 -21.22
C ASN A 146 1.54 -13.17 -20.55
N LYS A 147 2.37 -13.68 -19.61
CA LYS A 147 2.15 -14.94 -18.90
C LYS A 147 2.23 -14.68 -17.40
N VAL A 148 1.09 -14.75 -16.73
CA VAL A 148 0.95 -14.43 -15.29
C VAL A 148 0.12 -15.51 -14.63
N ARG A 149 0.56 -16.00 -13.47
CA ARG A 149 -0.17 -16.94 -12.62
C ARG A 149 -0.99 -16.20 -11.57
N ALA A 150 -1.90 -16.92 -10.91
CA ALA A 150 -2.90 -16.33 -10.02
C ALA A 150 -2.35 -15.57 -8.79
N HIS A 151 -1.08 -15.77 -8.43
CA HIS A 151 -0.44 -15.15 -7.25
C HIS A 151 0.85 -14.40 -7.60
N ASP A 152 1.08 -14.14 -8.89
CA ASP A 152 2.28 -13.45 -9.33
C ASP A 152 2.14 -11.94 -9.12
N PHE A 153 3.18 -11.33 -8.56
CA PHE A 153 3.30 -9.88 -8.39
C PHE A 153 4.20 -9.32 -9.50
N ALA A 154 3.92 -8.12 -10.00
CA ALA A 154 4.67 -7.55 -11.12
C ALA A 154 6.14 -7.32 -10.75
N SER A 155 6.42 -6.79 -9.56
CA SER A 155 7.77 -6.57 -9.04
C SER A 155 8.60 -7.86 -8.99
N ALA A 156 7.99 -8.98 -8.58
CA ALA A 156 8.65 -10.28 -8.51
C ALA A 156 8.85 -10.90 -9.90
N LEU A 157 7.85 -10.79 -10.79
CA LEU A 157 7.98 -11.23 -12.18
C LEU A 157 9.05 -10.44 -12.92
N TRP A 158 9.19 -9.15 -12.64
CA TRP A 158 10.12 -8.25 -13.32
C TRP A 158 11.58 -8.72 -13.21
N LEU A 159 11.97 -9.33 -12.08
CA LEU A 159 13.32 -9.90 -11.91
C LEU A 159 13.58 -11.17 -12.72
N THR A 160 12.54 -11.83 -13.23
CA THR A 160 12.65 -13.17 -13.85
C THR A 160 12.07 -13.24 -15.25
N HIS A 161 11.37 -12.22 -15.70
CA HIS A 161 10.67 -12.17 -16.98
C HIS A 161 10.83 -10.80 -17.64
N THR A 162 10.83 -10.79 -18.97
CA THR A 162 10.84 -9.54 -19.75
C THR A 162 9.45 -8.89 -19.74
N PRO A 163 9.30 -7.64 -19.27
CA PRO A 163 8.03 -6.93 -19.31
C PRO A 163 7.66 -6.51 -20.74
N ASN A 164 6.36 -6.33 -20.98
CA ASN A 164 5.85 -5.72 -22.20
C ASN A 164 5.89 -4.19 -22.07
N LEU A 165 6.88 -3.56 -22.70
CA LEU A 165 7.11 -2.11 -22.64
C LEU A 165 6.42 -1.32 -23.76
N THR A 166 5.46 -1.93 -24.47
CA THR A 166 4.72 -1.25 -25.55
C THR A 166 3.90 -0.07 -25.02
N HIS A 167 3.36 -0.18 -23.80
CA HIS A 167 2.55 0.87 -23.19
C HIS A 167 3.42 1.84 -22.35
N PRO A 168 3.24 3.18 -22.46
CA PRO A 168 4.03 4.16 -21.71
C PRO A 168 4.01 3.97 -20.19
N LEU A 169 2.85 3.60 -19.62
CA LEU A 169 2.77 3.25 -18.19
C LEU A 169 3.69 2.08 -17.81
N ASN A 170 3.83 1.07 -18.67
CA ASN A 170 4.72 -0.05 -18.39
C ASN A 170 6.19 0.38 -18.45
N GLN A 171 6.54 1.37 -19.27
CA GLN A 171 7.89 1.96 -19.30
C GLN A 171 8.19 2.73 -18.00
N GLN A 172 7.23 3.50 -17.48
CA GLN A 172 7.37 4.21 -16.21
C GLN A 172 7.50 3.24 -15.03
N LEU A 173 6.70 2.17 -15.02
CA LEU A 173 6.78 1.15 -13.97
C LEU A 173 8.08 0.34 -14.06
N ASP A 174 8.56 0.04 -15.26
CA ASP A 174 9.87 -0.58 -15.50
C ASP A 174 11.01 0.27 -14.93
N ALA A 175 10.98 1.58 -15.18
CA ALA A 175 11.98 2.51 -14.63
C ALA A 175 11.95 2.53 -13.10
N LEU A 176 10.75 2.55 -12.48
CA LEU A 176 10.62 2.47 -11.02
C LEU A 176 11.17 1.14 -10.46
N PHE A 177 10.85 0.00 -11.08
CA PHE A 177 11.38 -1.29 -10.64
C PHE A 177 12.89 -1.38 -10.80
N ARG A 178 13.45 -0.86 -11.90
CA ARG A 178 14.90 -0.78 -12.09
C ARG A 178 15.56 0.04 -10.99
N LEU A 179 15.04 1.23 -10.70
CA LEU A 179 15.55 2.12 -9.64
C LEU A 179 15.58 1.42 -8.27
N LEU A 180 14.51 0.71 -7.94
CA LEU A 180 14.37 0.09 -6.61
C LEU A 180 15.15 -1.22 -6.47
N LEU A 181 15.23 -2.01 -7.54
CA LEU A 181 15.71 -3.40 -7.45
C LEU A 181 17.14 -3.58 -7.94
N LEU A 182 17.62 -2.73 -8.85
CA LEU A 182 18.96 -2.86 -9.45
C LEU A 182 19.83 -1.63 -9.21
N ASP A 183 21.13 -1.80 -9.33
CA ASP A 183 22.07 -0.70 -9.36
C ASP A 183 21.93 0.16 -10.63
N SER A 184 22.68 1.26 -10.68
CA SER A 184 22.64 2.20 -11.82
C SER A 184 23.07 1.58 -13.15
N GLN A 185 23.81 0.47 -13.13
CA GLN A 185 24.20 -0.28 -14.32
C GLN A 185 23.15 -1.34 -14.72
N GLY A 186 22.21 -1.67 -13.83
CA GLY A 186 21.20 -2.69 -14.05
C GLY A 186 21.76 -4.11 -14.03
N LEU A 187 22.90 -4.34 -13.36
CA LEU A 187 23.60 -5.63 -13.38
C LEU A 187 23.53 -6.34 -12.02
N GLU A 188 23.59 -5.59 -10.93
CA GLU A 188 23.58 -6.10 -9.56
C GLU A 188 22.36 -5.56 -8.80
N PRO A 189 21.99 -6.18 -7.65
CA PRO A 189 20.98 -5.60 -6.77
C PRO A 189 21.33 -4.18 -6.34
N SER A 190 20.30 -3.33 -6.21
CA SER A 190 20.45 -1.97 -5.68
C SER A 190 20.97 -2.00 -4.23
N ASP A 191 21.54 -0.90 -3.75
CA ASP A 191 21.95 -0.80 -2.35
C ASP A 191 20.75 -0.87 -1.41
N TYR A 192 19.60 -0.33 -1.81
CA TYR A 192 18.33 -0.52 -1.10
C TYR A 192 17.94 -2.01 -0.98
N PHE A 193 18.08 -2.80 -2.06
CA PHE A 193 17.87 -4.24 -2.03
C PHE A 193 18.85 -4.93 -1.08
N LYS A 194 20.14 -4.59 -1.14
CA LYS A 194 21.17 -5.16 -0.26
C LYS A 194 20.87 -4.88 1.22
N HIS A 195 20.46 -3.66 1.57
CA HIS A 195 20.04 -3.32 2.93
C HIS A 195 18.85 -4.16 3.39
N ALA A 196 17.85 -4.35 2.54
CA ALA A 196 16.72 -5.23 2.84
C ALA A 196 17.16 -6.70 3.04
N ALA A 197 18.14 -7.19 2.27
CA ALA A 197 18.70 -8.54 2.45
C ALA A 197 19.48 -8.68 3.77
N LEU A 198 20.19 -7.62 4.19
CA LEU A 198 20.86 -7.59 5.49
C LEU A 198 19.86 -7.61 6.65
N LEU A 199 18.73 -6.90 6.54
CA LEU A 199 17.63 -6.95 7.50
C LEU A 199 17.06 -8.36 7.64
N ASP A 200 16.83 -9.04 6.53
CA ASP A 200 16.38 -10.43 6.49
C ASP A 200 17.36 -11.37 7.20
N LYS A 201 18.66 -11.24 6.90
CA LYS A 201 19.73 -12.01 7.54
C LYS A 201 19.77 -11.76 9.06
N ALA A 202 19.68 -10.51 9.50
CA ALA A 202 19.72 -10.15 10.91
C ALA A 202 18.52 -10.68 11.70
N ARG A 203 17.38 -10.88 11.03
CA ARG A 203 16.12 -11.34 11.63
C ARG A 203 15.81 -12.82 11.37
N ALA A 204 16.71 -13.53 10.70
CA ALA A 204 16.50 -14.91 10.22
C ALA A 204 15.16 -15.07 9.47
N ALA A 205 14.83 -14.06 8.65
CA ALA A 205 13.57 -13.98 7.91
C ALA A 205 13.84 -13.92 6.40
N GLN A 206 12.78 -14.13 5.61
CA GLN A 206 12.76 -13.86 4.18
C GLN A 206 11.53 -13.03 3.89
N TYR A 207 11.60 -11.74 4.21
CA TYR A 207 10.49 -10.81 4.16
C TYR A 207 10.92 -9.50 3.51
N TYR A 208 11.94 -8.84 4.05
CA TYR A 208 12.34 -7.51 3.62
C TYR A 208 12.81 -7.51 2.16
N ALA A 209 13.67 -8.44 1.74
CA ALA A 209 14.20 -8.46 0.39
C ALA A 209 13.25 -9.04 -0.67
N ARG A 210 12.02 -9.45 -0.31
CA ARG A 210 11.04 -9.88 -1.31
C ARG A 210 10.66 -8.69 -2.18
N PRO A 211 10.68 -8.78 -3.52
CA PRO A 211 10.44 -7.63 -4.41
C PRO A 211 9.13 -6.90 -4.12
N GLN A 212 8.04 -7.64 -3.90
CA GLN A 212 6.74 -7.05 -3.58
C GLN A 212 6.71 -6.34 -2.21
N GLU A 213 7.44 -6.86 -1.21
CA GLU A 213 7.53 -6.22 0.11
C GLU A 213 8.44 -4.99 0.08
N LEU A 214 9.54 -5.08 -0.68
CA LEU A 214 10.51 -4.00 -0.85
C LEU A 214 9.88 -2.82 -1.61
N THR A 215 9.20 -3.09 -2.71
CA THR A 215 8.50 -2.04 -3.47
C THR A 215 7.31 -1.47 -2.71
N ALA A 216 6.61 -2.27 -1.88
CA ALA A 216 5.57 -1.77 -1.00
C ALA A 216 6.11 -0.80 0.08
N ARG A 217 7.30 -1.07 0.64
CA ARG A 217 7.96 -0.12 1.56
C ARG A 217 8.46 1.14 0.85
N ALA A 218 8.96 1.01 -0.38
CA ALA A 218 9.28 2.18 -1.20
C ALA A 218 8.02 3.05 -1.47
N PHE A 219 6.86 2.42 -1.65
CA PHE A 219 5.60 3.14 -1.77
C PHE A 219 5.18 3.81 -0.45
N GLU A 220 5.31 3.14 0.69
CA GLU A 220 5.08 3.77 2.01
C GLU A 220 5.95 5.01 2.20
N TRP A 221 7.22 4.96 1.78
CA TRP A 221 8.13 6.10 1.79
C TRP A 221 7.59 7.29 0.97
N VAL A 222 7.08 7.03 -0.24
CA VAL A 222 6.49 8.08 -1.09
C VAL A 222 5.30 8.73 -0.40
N ILE A 223 4.37 7.93 0.14
CA ILE A 223 3.16 8.44 0.80
C ILE A 223 3.52 9.21 2.09
N ALA A 224 4.50 8.73 2.86
CA ALA A 224 4.92 9.37 4.11
C ALA A 224 5.65 10.70 3.89
N ASN A 225 6.27 10.90 2.71
CA ASN A 225 7.00 12.11 2.35
C ASN A 225 6.15 13.19 1.67
N ASP A 226 4.83 12.99 1.52
CA ASP A 226 3.97 14.06 1.01
C ASP A 226 3.98 15.27 1.97
N ILE A 227 4.20 16.45 1.40
CA ILE A 227 4.39 17.69 2.17
C ILE A 227 3.06 18.36 2.55
N HIS A 228 1.96 18.01 1.89
CA HIS A 228 0.65 18.64 2.07
C HIS A 228 -0.32 17.74 2.86
N ILE A 229 -0.21 16.43 2.69
CA ILE A 229 -1.10 15.43 3.23
C ILE A 229 -0.30 14.50 4.16
N ARG A 230 -0.76 14.34 5.39
CA ARG A 230 -0.22 13.38 6.35
C ARG A 230 -1.37 12.64 7.01
N ASN A 231 -1.37 11.32 6.99
CA ASN A 231 -2.46 10.53 7.55
C ASN A 231 -1.94 9.24 8.18
N ALA A 232 -1.95 9.21 9.52
CA ALA A 232 -1.47 8.06 10.30
C ALA A 232 -2.31 6.78 10.13
N PHE A 233 -3.52 6.89 9.58
CA PHE A 233 -4.32 5.72 9.24
C PHE A 233 -3.89 5.15 7.88
N LEU A 234 -3.46 6.00 6.95
CA LEU A 234 -2.96 5.61 5.64
C LEU A 234 -1.56 4.96 5.74
N VAL A 235 -0.62 5.64 6.40
CA VAL A 235 0.76 5.20 6.61
C VAL A 235 1.28 5.73 7.95
N ASP A 236 1.96 4.90 8.74
CA ASP A 236 2.56 5.26 10.04
C ASP A 236 3.88 4.50 10.23
N ASP A 237 4.72 4.91 11.19
CA ASP A 237 6.00 4.25 11.52
C ASP A 237 7.00 4.14 10.34
N VAL A 238 7.04 5.16 9.47
CA VAL A 238 8.01 5.29 8.36
C VAL A 238 9.13 6.27 8.73
N LEU A 239 8.84 7.58 8.71
CA LEU A 239 9.82 8.64 8.98
C LEU A 239 10.26 8.66 10.44
N GLY A 240 11.57 8.66 10.68
CA GLY A 240 12.17 8.60 12.01
C GLY A 240 12.03 7.23 12.70
N SER A 241 11.55 6.19 12.00
CA SER A 241 11.32 4.87 12.58
C SER A 241 12.62 4.12 12.84
N GLU A 242 12.55 3.06 13.67
CA GLU A 242 13.68 2.14 13.80
C GLU A 242 13.98 1.43 12.48
N LEU A 243 12.95 1.10 11.70
CA LEU A 243 13.12 0.41 10.43
C LEU A 243 13.81 1.29 9.37
N GLU A 244 13.52 2.59 9.32
CA GLU A 244 14.25 3.56 8.49
C GLU A 244 15.73 3.60 8.83
N ARG A 245 16.08 3.74 10.12
CA ARG A 245 17.49 3.74 10.57
C ARG A 245 18.23 2.45 10.24
N LEU A 246 17.52 1.33 10.09
CA LEU A 246 18.10 0.04 9.72
C LEU A 246 18.08 -0.22 8.20
N GLY A 247 17.72 0.77 7.36
CA GLY A 247 17.73 0.64 5.90
C GLY A 247 16.51 -0.07 5.31
N GLY A 248 15.36 -0.02 5.98
CA GLY A 248 14.12 -0.66 5.51
C GLY A 248 13.36 0.11 4.42
N PHE A 249 13.71 1.38 4.21
CA PHE A 249 13.12 2.29 3.22
C PHE A 249 14.19 2.83 2.25
N PRO A 250 13.81 3.40 1.09
CA PRO A 250 14.75 4.01 0.15
C PRO A 250 15.70 4.99 0.86
N ASP A 251 17.00 4.83 0.65
CA ASP A 251 18.01 5.70 1.24
C ASP A 251 18.16 7.03 0.47
N GLU A 252 18.97 7.94 1.00
CA GLU A 252 19.16 9.30 0.45
C GLU A 252 19.61 9.33 -1.01
N THR A 253 20.22 8.24 -1.52
CA THR A 253 20.70 8.17 -2.90
C THR A 253 19.55 8.00 -3.90
N ILE A 254 18.46 7.34 -3.50
CA ILE A 254 17.31 7.04 -4.38
C ILE A 254 15.98 7.59 -3.87
N ALA A 255 15.91 8.14 -2.66
CA ALA A 255 14.66 8.59 -2.02
C ALA A 255 13.90 9.63 -2.87
N ALA A 256 14.59 10.68 -3.34
CA ALA A 256 13.96 11.72 -4.15
C ALA A 256 13.51 11.19 -5.52
N GLU A 257 14.33 10.36 -6.16
CA GLU A 257 14.01 9.76 -7.45
C GLU A 257 12.84 8.76 -7.33
N THR A 258 12.74 8.04 -6.22
CA THR A 258 11.63 7.12 -5.93
C THR A 258 10.31 7.89 -5.85
N CYS A 259 10.29 9.04 -5.17
CA CYS A 259 9.12 9.92 -5.11
C CYS A 259 8.74 10.44 -6.51
N LEU A 260 9.71 10.90 -7.29
CA LEU A 260 9.49 11.41 -8.65
C LEU A 260 8.98 10.34 -9.61
N ALA A 261 9.61 9.17 -9.64
CA ALA A 261 9.23 8.06 -10.53
C ALA A 261 7.83 7.52 -10.20
N THR A 262 7.52 7.35 -8.91
CA THR A 262 6.19 6.93 -8.45
C THR A 262 5.13 7.97 -8.85
N SER A 263 5.39 9.26 -8.59
CA SER A 263 4.46 10.35 -8.95
C SER A 263 4.26 10.44 -10.46
N SER A 264 5.31 10.29 -11.25
CA SER A 264 5.25 10.33 -12.72
C SER A 264 4.37 9.22 -13.30
N TYR A 265 4.50 7.99 -12.76
CA TYR A 265 3.63 6.88 -13.13
C TYR A 265 2.15 7.19 -12.86
N PHE A 266 1.83 7.63 -11.63
CA PHE A 266 0.43 7.83 -11.24
C PHE A 266 -0.19 9.10 -11.84
N GLN A 267 0.58 10.17 -12.06
CA GLN A 267 0.11 11.34 -12.82
C GLN A 267 -0.24 10.97 -14.27
N MET A 268 0.60 10.16 -14.93
CA MET A 268 0.31 9.67 -16.28
C MET A 268 -0.95 8.80 -16.30
N LEU A 269 -1.08 7.90 -15.32
CA LEU A 269 -2.28 7.06 -15.17
C LEU A 269 -3.52 7.91 -14.93
N GLY A 270 -3.46 8.85 -13.98
CA GLY A 270 -4.54 9.75 -13.63
C GLY A 270 -5.00 10.56 -14.83
N ALA A 271 -4.07 11.20 -15.53
CA ALA A 271 -4.38 11.97 -16.75
C ALA A 271 -5.05 11.11 -17.83
N ALA A 272 -4.62 9.86 -18.01
CA ALA A 272 -5.25 8.94 -18.95
C ALA A 272 -6.67 8.54 -18.52
N LEU A 273 -6.90 8.27 -17.24
CA LEU A 273 -8.21 7.90 -16.72
C LEU A 273 -9.19 9.07 -16.73
N TYR A 274 -8.78 10.28 -16.36
CA TYR A 274 -9.64 11.46 -16.44
C TYR A 274 -10.11 11.73 -17.87
N ARG A 275 -9.25 11.54 -18.88
CA ARG A 275 -9.65 11.65 -20.30
C ARG A 275 -10.64 10.57 -20.74
N GLN A 276 -10.65 9.39 -20.12
CA GLN A 276 -11.62 8.33 -20.42
C GLN A 276 -12.99 8.57 -19.77
N MET A 277 -13.04 9.40 -18.73
CA MET A 277 -14.28 9.71 -18.00
C MET A 277 -15.01 10.95 -18.53
N GLN A 278 -14.39 11.69 -19.45
CA GLN A 278 -14.97 12.80 -20.21
C GLN A 278 -15.60 12.27 -21.50
#